data_AF-A0A7V3FVX3-F1
#
_entry.id   AF-A0A7V3FVX3-F1
#
_cell.length_a   1.000
_cell.length_b   1.000
_cell.length_c   1.000
_cell.angle_alpha   90.00
_cell.angle_beta   90.00
_cell.angle_gamma   90.00
#
_symmetry.space_group_name_H-M   'P 1'
#
loop_
_entity.id
_entity.type
_entity.pdbx_description
1 polymer ?
#
loop_
_entity_poly.entity_id
_entity_poly.type
_entity_poly.pdbx_seq_one_letter_code
_entity_poly.pdbx_strand_id
1 'polypeptide(L)'
;MNQPEIKVGILSNKEIHFEFHGEFYSTFTERKLSGRFKAVYTIGLIKIFHDENEIFSGKEITFTPKDFEIDSFLLRDVVIGINFHWQKKENQRFRGNLNFIIEDEKVTAINILPLEEYLTSVIS
;
A
#
# COMPACT_ATOMS: atom_id res chain seq x y z
N MET A 1 9.88 -16.30 -17.82
CA MET A 1 9.75 -14.98 -18.49
C MET A 1 9.94 -13.92 -17.42
N ASN A 2 10.80 -12.93 -17.65
CA ASN A 2 10.99 -11.82 -16.71
C ASN A 2 10.20 -10.63 -17.29
N GLN A 3 9.06 -10.31 -16.69
CA GLN A 3 8.27 -9.14 -17.07
C GLN A 3 8.64 -7.93 -16.18
N PRO A 4 8.56 -6.69 -16.69
CA PRO A 4 8.87 -5.51 -15.89
C PRO A 4 7.83 -5.29 -14.79
N GLU A 5 8.27 -4.74 -13.66
CA GLU A 5 7.39 -4.26 -12.61
C GLU A 5 6.98 -2.81 -12.87
N ILE A 6 5.72 -2.47 -12.60
CA ILE A 6 5.23 -1.09 -12.58
C ILE A 6 5.07 -0.63 -11.13
N LYS A 7 5.38 0.65 -10.87
CA LYS A 7 5.19 1.29 -9.57
C LYS A 7 4.20 2.43 -9.72
N VAL A 8 3.07 2.35 -9.03
CA VAL A 8 1.97 3.32 -9.14
C VAL A 8 1.72 3.96 -7.78
N GLY A 9 1.95 5.27 -7.68
CA GLY A 9 1.58 6.04 -6.50
C GLY A 9 0.06 6.18 -6.42
N ILE A 10 -0.53 5.75 -5.30
CA ILE A 10 -1.98 5.70 -5.11
C ILE A 10 -2.47 6.88 -4.29
N LEU A 11 -1.86 7.13 -3.13
CA LEU A 11 -2.22 8.26 -2.27
C LEU A 11 -1.05 8.66 -1.37
N SER A 12 -1.01 9.93 -0.99
CA SER A 12 -0.02 10.47 -0.06
C SER A 12 -0.70 11.23 1.08
N ASN A 13 -0.40 10.85 2.31
CA ASN A 13 -0.99 11.46 3.50
C ASN A 13 -0.07 11.32 4.74
N LYS A 14 -0.30 12.10 5.80
CA LYS A 14 0.44 11.95 7.06
C LYS A 14 0.12 10.62 7.75
N GLU A 15 -1.09 10.12 7.53
CA GLU A 15 -1.60 8.85 8.04
C GLU A 15 -2.37 8.12 6.94
N ILE A 16 -2.09 6.83 6.75
CA ILE A 16 -2.76 5.94 5.79
C ILE A 16 -3.28 4.72 6.52
N HIS A 17 -4.57 4.46 6.39
CA HIS A 17 -5.18 3.22 6.86
C HIS A 17 -5.27 2.20 5.74
N PHE A 18 -4.87 0.98 6.04
CA PHE A 18 -4.86 -0.10 5.06
C PHE A 18 -5.21 -1.44 5.70
N GLU A 19 -5.64 -2.40 4.87
CA GLU A 19 -6.01 -3.73 5.34
C GLU A 19 -5.43 -4.79 4.43
N PHE A 20 -4.87 -5.85 5.01
CA PHE A 20 -4.48 -7.04 4.29
C PHE A 20 -5.60 -8.08 4.32
N HIS A 21 -6.04 -8.47 3.13
CA HIS A 21 -6.96 -9.56 2.89
C HIS A 21 -6.17 -10.73 2.32
N GLY A 22 -5.62 -11.54 3.21
CA GLY A 22 -4.60 -12.53 2.87
C GLY A 22 -3.47 -12.56 3.88
N GLU A 23 -2.36 -13.23 3.53
CA GLU A 23 -1.12 -13.23 4.32
C GLU A 23 -0.07 -12.35 3.62
N PHE A 24 0.43 -11.33 4.30
CA PHE A 24 1.53 -10.48 3.81
C PHE A 24 2.77 -10.61 4.69
N TYR A 25 3.92 -10.33 4.10
CA TYR A 25 5.22 -10.29 4.76
C TYR A 25 5.89 -8.94 4.54
N SER A 26 6.59 -8.44 5.54
CA SER A 26 7.36 -7.20 5.44
C SER A 26 8.86 -7.51 5.50
N THR A 27 9.67 -6.68 4.87
CA THR A 27 11.14 -6.78 4.96
C THR A 27 11.68 -6.63 6.39
N PHE A 28 10.87 -6.13 7.32
CA PHE A 28 11.23 -5.90 8.72
C PHE A 28 10.80 -7.01 9.68
N THR A 29 9.93 -7.93 9.25
CA THR A 29 9.42 -8.99 10.13
C THR A 29 9.06 -10.25 9.37
N GLU A 30 9.42 -11.40 9.93
CA GLU A 30 9.01 -12.72 9.45
C GLU A 30 7.57 -13.08 9.88
N ARG A 31 6.93 -12.24 10.69
CA ARG A 31 5.55 -12.45 11.10
C ARG A 31 4.62 -12.22 9.92
N LYS A 32 3.65 -13.12 9.79
CA LYS A 32 2.51 -12.95 8.87
C LYS A 32 1.67 -11.76 9.32
N LEU A 33 1.37 -10.87 8.37
CA LEU A 33 0.54 -9.69 8.57
C LEU A 33 -0.79 -9.89 7.84
N SER A 34 -1.90 -9.72 8.57
CA SER A 34 -3.26 -9.83 8.05
C SER A 34 -4.17 -8.93 8.88
N GLY A 35 -5.24 -8.40 8.28
CA GLY A 35 -6.15 -7.49 8.97
C GLY A 35 -5.75 -6.02 8.82
N ARG A 36 -6.12 -5.19 9.81
CA ARG A 36 -6.09 -3.73 9.68
C ARG A 36 -4.81 -3.14 10.22
N PHE A 37 -4.27 -2.15 9.52
CA PHE A 37 -3.04 -1.48 9.90
C PHE A 37 -3.11 0.01 9.60
N LYS A 38 -2.16 0.74 10.17
CA LYS A 38 -1.99 2.17 9.98
C LYS A 38 -0.53 2.52 9.76
N ALA A 39 -0.23 3.27 8.70
CA ALA A 39 1.09 3.83 8.44
C ALA A 39 1.08 5.32 8.77
N VAL A 40 2.00 5.77 9.62
CA VAL A 40 2.07 7.15 10.10
C VAL A 40 3.46 7.72 9.86
N TYR A 41 3.52 8.92 9.29
CA TYR A 41 4.77 9.67 9.20
C TYR A 41 5.12 10.27 10.56
N THR A 42 6.35 10.07 11.03
CA THR A 42 6.89 10.69 12.23
C THR A 42 8.37 10.99 12.05
N ILE A 43 8.72 12.28 11.90
CA ILE A 43 10.11 12.78 11.90
C ILE A 43 11.03 11.95 10.97
N GLY A 44 10.65 11.83 9.69
CA GLY A 44 11.46 11.12 8.69
C GLY A 44 11.41 9.59 8.76
N LEU A 45 10.47 9.02 9.54
CA LEU A 45 10.18 7.59 9.58
C LEU A 45 8.71 7.32 9.28
N ILE A 46 8.45 6.16 8.70
CA ILE A 46 7.14 5.53 8.56
C ILE A 46 7.02 4.55 9.72
N LYS A 47 6.01 4.74 10.55
CA LYS A 47 5.66 3.84 11.65
C LYS A 47 4.44 3.01 11.26
N ILE A 48 4.54 1.70 11.40
CA ILE A 48 3.41 0.80 11.17
C ILE A 48 2.81 0.42 12.50
N PHE A 49 1.49 0.55 12.59
CA PHE A 49 0.69 0.19 13.76
C PHE A 49 -0.30 -0.91 13.40
N HIS A 50 -0.48 -1.83 14.35
CA HIS A 50 -1.62 -2.73 14.41
C HIS A 50 -2.45 -2.31 15.63
N ASP A 51 -3.70 -1.89 15.38
CA ASP A 51 -4.48 -1.10 16.33
C ASP A 51 -3.69 0.14 16.80
N GLU A 52 -3.43 0.26 18.10
CA GLU A 52 -2.67 1.37 18.70
C GLU A 52 -1.20 1.02 19.00
N ASN A 53 -0.75 -0.20 18.67
CA ASN A 53 0.61 -0.65 18.97
C ASN A 53 1.52 -0.50 17.75
N GLU A 54 2.62 0.24 17.91
CA GLU A 54 3.69 0.28 16.90
C GLU A 54 4.32 -1.11 16.78
N ILE A 55 4.34 -1.68 15.57
CA ILE A 55 4.92 -2.99 15.32
C ILE A 55 6.36 -2.90 14.78
N PHE A 56 6.63 -1.90 13.94
CA PHE A 56 7.98 -1.56 13.43
C PHE A 56 7.95 -0.23 12.69
N SER A 57 9.14 0.31 12.38
CA SER A 57 9.31 1.54 11.62
C SER A 57 10.53 1.51 10.69
N GLY A 58 10.50 2.35 9.65
CA GLY A 58 11.52 2.41 8.61
C GLY A 58 11.37 3.64 7.71
N LYS A 59 12.34 3.91 6.84
CA LYS A 59 12.27 5.00 5.84
C LYS A 59 11.49 4.62 4.59
N GLU A 60 11.47 3.33 4.28
CA GLU A 60 10.73 2.69 3.20
C GLU A 60 10.30 1.32 3.70
N ILE A 61 9.07 0.91 3.41
CA ILE A 61 8.48 -0.33 3.92
C ILE A 61 7.70 -1.03 2.82
N THR A 62 8.18 -2.20 2.40
CA THR A 62 7.50 -3.03 1.40
C THR A 62 6.82 -4.22 2.07
N PHE A 63 5.58 -4.46 1.66
CA PHE A 63 4.79 -5.64 1.98
C PHE A 63 4.57 -6.47 0.72
N THR A 64 4.89 -7.75 0.82
CA THR A 64 4.74 -8.73 -0.26
C THR A 64 3.65 -9.72 0.12
N PRO A 65 2.64 -9.95 -0.74
CA PRO A 65 1.65 -10.99 -0.50
C PRO A 65 2.30 -12.37 -0.55
N LYS A 66 1.71 -13.32 0.17
CA LYS A 66 2.11 -14.72 0.08
C LYS A 66 1.67 -15.33 -1.25
N ASP A 67 0.47 -15.00 -1.67
CA ASP A 67 -0.13 -15.46 -2.93
C ASP A 67 -0.58 -14.25 -3.75
N PHE A 68 0.09 -14.01 -4.88
CA PHE A 68 -0.15 -12.85 -5.73
C PHE A 68 -1.53 -12.87 -6.42
N GLU A 69 -2.11 -14.05 -6.60
CA GLU A 69 -3.40 -14.22 -7.30
C GLU A 69 -4.58 -13.96 -6.38
N ILE A 70 -4.46 -14.37 -5.11
CA ILE A 70 -5.56 -14.41 -4.15
C ILE A 70 -5.48 -13.27 -3.14
N ASP A 71 -4.27 -12.94 -2.66
CA ASP A 71 -4.10 -11.95 -1.62
C ASP A 71 -4.24 -10.53 -2.18
N SER A 72 -4.89 -9.67 -1.42
CA SER A 72 -5.08 -8.27 -1.78
C SER A 72 -4.94 -7.36 -0.59
N PHE A 73 -4.68 -6.09 -0.84
CA PHE A 73 -4.74 -5.05 0.18
C PHE A 73 -5.78 -3.99 -0.17
N LEU A 74 -6.39 -3.42 0.86
CA LEU A 74 -7.32 -2.31 0.76
C LEU A 74 -6.62 -1.05 1.25
N LEU A 75 -6.65 0.02 0.47
CA LEU A 75 -6.32 1.37 0.93
C LEU A 75 -7.62 2.14 1.17
N ARG A 76 -7.73 2.79 2.33
CA ARG A 76 -8.88 3.60 2.67
C ARG A 76 -8.70 5.04 2.22
N ASP A 77 -9.81 5.70 1.92
CA ASP A 77 -9.86 7.13 1.59
C ASP A 77 -8.98 7.55 0.39
N VAL A 78 -8.82 6.67 -0.60
CA VAL A 78 -8.11 6.97 -1.86
C VAL A 78 -8.86 8.06 -2.60
N VAL A 79 -8.17 9.13 -2.96
CA VAL A 79 -8.76 10.25 -3.70
C VAL A 79 -8.79 9.91 -5.18
N ILE A 80 -10.00 9.81 -5.75
CA ILE A 80 -10.24 9.58 -7.16
C ILE A 80 -10.67 10.89 -7.81
N GLY A 81 -10.18 11.16 -9.02
CA GLY A 81 -10.50 12.38 -9.76
C GLY A 81 -9.85 13.62 -9.18
N ILE A 82 -8.58 13.53 -8.75
CA ILE A 82 -7.82 14.66 -8.20
C ILE A 82 -7.92 15.86 -9.15
N ASN A 83 -8.38 17.00 -8.61
CA ASN A 83 -8.60 18.26 -9.36
C ASN A 83 -9.72 18.21 -10.43
N PHE A 84 -10.65 17.27 -10.33
CA PHE A 84 -11.87 17.26 -11.15
C PHE A 84 -13.12 17.53 -10.29
N HIS A 85 -14.20 17.99 -10.92
CA HIS A 85 -15.47 18.30 -10.25
C HIS A 85 -16.13 17.09 -9.55
N TRP A 86 -15.73 15.88 -9.92
CA TRP A 86 -16.24 14.62 -9.37
C TRP A 86 -15.27 13.98 -8.38
N GLN A 87 -14.30 14.75 -7.86
CA GLN A 87 -13.35 14.26 -6.87
C GLN A 87 -14.07 13.65 -5.66
N LYS A 88 -13.72 12.40 -5.32
CA LYS A 88 -14.28 11.70 -4.16
C LYS A 88 -13.23 10.81 -3.49
N LYS A 89 -13.50 10.42 -2.25
CA LYS A 89 -12.71 9.43 -1.52
C LYS A 89 -13.40 8.09 -1.56
N GLU A 90 -12.66 7.04 -1.89
CA GLU A 90 -13.16 5.67 -1.94
C GLU A 90 -12.15 4.69 -1.33
N ASN A 91 -12.66 3.59 -0.79
CA ASN A 91 -11.82 2.47 -0.39
C ASN A 91 -11.53 1.65 -1.63
N GLN A 92 -10.26 1.51 -1.99
CA GLN A 92 -9.84 0.76 -3.18
C GLN A 92 -8.98 -0.44 -2.81
N ARG A 93 -9.22 -1.52 -3.55
CA ARG A 93 -8.54 -2.81 -3.38
C ARG A 93 -7.55 -3.01 -4.51
N PHE A 94 -6.37 -3.47 -4.15
CA PHE A 94 -5.26 -3.70 -5.05
C PHE A 94 -4.66 -5.09 -4.81
N ARG A 95 -4.11 -5.69 -5.87
CA ARG A 95 -3.27 -6.87 -5.78
C ARG A 95 -1.80 -6.47 -5.87
N GLY A 96 -0.93 -7.40 -5.49
CA GLY A 96 0.51 -7.23 -5.53
C GLY A 96 1.09 -6.55 -4.30
N ASN A 97 2.29 -6.02 -4.46
CA ASN A 97 3.05 -5.48 -3.33
C ASN A 97 2.54 -4.09 -2.97
N LEU A 98 2.57 -3.79 -1.68
CA LEU A 98 2.33 -2.46 -1.14
C LEU A 98 3.66 -1.92 -0.62
N ASN A 99 4.13 -0.82 -1.18
CA ASN A 99 5.31 -0.11 -0.70
C ASN A 99 4.89 1.24 -0.12
N PHE A 100 5.48 1.60 1.01
CA PHE A 100 5.37 2.95 1.57
C PHE A 100 6.72 3.65 1.51
N ILE A 101 6.72 4.87 0.97
CA ILE A 101 7.88 5.78 0.97
C ILE A 101 7.52 7.10 1.63
N ILE A 102 8.54 7.92 1.90
CA ILE A 102 8.37 9.28 2.41
C ILE A 102 8.60 10.28 1.28
N GLU A 103 7.60 11.11 1.00
CA GLU A 103 7.68 12.24 0.09
C GLU A 103 6.96 13.44 0.72
N ASP A 104 7.55 14.64 0.66
CA ASP A 104 6.99 15.87 1.21
C ASP A 104 6.48 15.73 2.66
N GLU A 105 7.26 15.03 3.49
CA GLU A 105 6.93 14.68 4.87
C GLU A 105 5.61 13.91 5.04
N LYS A 106 5.14 13.22 4.01
CA LYS A 106 3.97 12.35 4.04
C LYS A 106 4.38 10.92 3.72
N VAL A 107 3.54 9.98 4.13
CA VAL A 107 3.62 8.60 3.64
C VAL A 107 2.97 8.55 2.28
N THR A 108 3.65 8.03 1.26
CA THR A 108 3.07 7.72 -0.05
C THR A 108 2.89 6.22 -0.18
N ALA A 109 1.67 5.76 -0.46
CA ALA A 109 1.36 4.38 -0.79
C ALA A 109 1.62 4.13 -2.28
N ILE A 110 2.43 3.13 -2.59
CA ILE A 110 2.79 2.71 -3.94
C ILE A 110 2.36 1.25 -4.11
N ASN A 111 1.54 0.99 -5.11
CA ASN A 111 1.25 -0.36 -5.56
C ASN A 111 2.33 -0.80 -6.56
N ILE A 112 2.95 -1.96 -6.30
CA ILE A 112 3.95 -2.56 -7.20
C ILE A 112 3.42 -3.91 -7.66
N LEU A 113 3.35 -4.09 -8.98
CA LEU A 113 2.82 -5.30 -9.61
C LEU A 113 3.47 -5.51 -10.98
N PRO A 114 3.42 -6.73 -11.52
CA PRO A 114 3.86 -6.99 -12.89
C PRO A 114 3.06 -6.17 -13.90
N LEU A 115 3.72 -5.73 -14.97
CA LEU A 115 3.11 -4.87 -15.99
C LEU A 115 1.86 -5.50 -16.63
N GLU A 116 1.88 -6.80 -16.90
CA GLU A 116 0.75 -7.51 -17.53
C GLU A 116 -0.50 -7.49 -16.62
N GLU A 117 -0.31 -7.67 -15.32
CA GLU A 117 -1.38 -7.59 -14.32
C GLU A 117 -1.97 -6.18 -14.23
N TYR A 118 -1.12 -5.15 -14.29
CA TYR A 118 -1.58 -3.77 -14.31
C TYR A 118 -2.40 -3.46 -15.55
N LEU A 119 -1.92 -3.83 -16.74
CA LEU A 119 -2.63 -3.61 -17.99
C LEU A 119 -4.00 -4.31 -17.98
N THR A 120 -4.06 -5.53 -17.46
CA THR A 120 -5.32 -6.29 -17.31
C THR A 120 -6.31 -5.58 -16.38
N SER A 121 -5.84 -5.05 -15.25
CA SER A 121 -6.66 -4.30 -14.28
C SER A 121 -7.24 -2.99 -14.84
N VAL A 122 -6.51 -2.33 -15.76
CA VAL A 122 -6.95 -1.06 -16.35
C VAL A 122 -7.99 -1.25 -17.46
N ILE A 123 -7.93 -2.35 -18.20
CA ILE A 123 -8.75 -2.55 -19.42
C ILE A 123 -9.98 -3.46 -19.22
N SER A 124 -10.10 -4.11 -18.06
CA SER A 124 -11.22 -5.01 -17.74
C SER A 124 -12.34 -4.27 -17.02
#